data_AF-A0A4S9UM41-F1
#
_entry.id   AF-A0A4S9UM41-F1
#
_cell.length_a   1.000
_cell.length_b   1.000
_cell.length_c   1.000
_cell.angle_alpha   90.00
_cell.angle_beta   90.00
_cell.angle_gamma   90.00
#
_symmetry.space_group_name_H-M   'P 1'
#
loop_
_entity.id
_entity.type
_entity.pdbx_description
1 polymer ?
#
loop_
_entity_poly.entity_id
_entity_poly.type
_entity_poly.pdbx_seq_one_letter_code
_entity_poly.pdbx_strand_id
1 'polypeptide(L)'
;MQQLSTSPEDPAKRREALSTSNEVQRQRYANDPEYRERLLAASRKHRNEFNLERYHRIKDSRKRRWQQISEDPKRLEEYYKRYNAYQAKRKIEEPRFRLSDRLHKWTLGLKDRKDGVQWRSHEPIFYTEKEPHDCQYCSTRKGGAKLWWKSLQHQDPPAYSCHACFAARWPEDLSSSLESQFRNGSPSRPEN
;
A
#
# COMPACT_ATOMS: atom_id res chain seq x y z
N MET A 1 34.40 46.90 34.39
CA MET A 1 33.18 46.38 33.72
C MET A 1 33.23 46.80 32.27
N GLN A 2 33.52 45.90 31.33
CA GLN A 2 33.49 46.21 29.89
C GLN A 2 32.07 46.01 29.39
N GLN A 3 31.44 47.09 28.91
CA GLN A 3 30.11 47.06 28.32
C GLN A 3 30.21 46.47 26.90
N LEU A 4 29.56 45.33 26.69
CA LEU A 4 29.30 44.77 25.36
C LEU A 4 28.34 45.71 24.63
N SER A 5 28.86 46.46 23.66
CA SER A 5 28.06 47.30 22.77
C SER A 5 27.27 46.42 21.80
N THR A 6 26.04 46.06 22.16
CA THR A 6 25.06 45.51 21.22
C THR A 6 24.56 46.64 20.32
N SER A 7 25.21 46.85 19.18
CA SER A 7 24.69 47.74 18.14
C SER A 7 23.46 47.10 17.48
N PRO A 8 22.30 47.77 17.44
CA PRO A 8 21.16 47.29 16.67
C PRO A 8 21.46 47.53 15.20
N GLU A 9 21.84 46.49 14.47
CA GLU A 9 21.94 46.57 13.01
C GLU A 9 20.61 47.06 12.43
N ASP A 10 20.66 48.15 11.68
CA ASP A 10 19.54 48.73 10.95
C ASP A 10 18.80 47.61 10.19
N PRO A 11 17.53 47.34 10.53
CA PRO A 11 16.75 46.28 9.90
C PRO A 11 16.67 46.40 8.37
N ALA A 12 16.77 47.62 7.82
CA ALA A 12 16.79 47.87 6.38
C ALA A 12 18.09 47.35 5.75
N LYS A 13 19.24 47.67 6.35
CA LYS A 13 20.56 47.19 5.90
C LYS A 13 20.66 45.67 5.97
N ARG A 14 20.11 45.07 7.03
CA ARG A 14 20.05 43.60 7.17
C ARG A 14 19.20 42.96 6.07
N ARG A 15 18.06 43.57 5.72
CA ARG A 15 17.17 43.08 4.65
C ARG A 15 17.84 43.18 3.27
N GLU A 16 18.56 44.26 3.00
CA GLU A 16 19.29 44.47 1.76
C GLU A 16 20.47 43.48 1.61
N ALA A 17 21.24 43.26 2.67
CA ALA A 17 22.30 42.25 2.70
C ALA A 17 21.77 40.83 2.46
N LEU A 18 20.62 40.49 3.07
CA LEU A 18 19.94 39.21 2.83
C LEU A 18 19.44 39.09 1.39
N SER A 19 18.89 40.16 0.81
CA SER A 19 18.43 40.18 -0.58
C SER A 19 19.58 39.88 -1.55
N THR A 20 20.72 40.54 -1.34
CA THR A 20 21.93 40.37 -2.15
C THR A 20 22.49 38.96 -2.04
N SER A 21 22.59 38.42 -0.82
CA SER A 21 23.03 37.04 -0.58
C SER A 21 22.09 36.01 -1.21
N ASN A 22 20.79 36.23 -1.13
CA ASN A 22 19.79 35.36 -1.76
C ASN A 22 19.87 35.40 -3.29
N GLU A 23 20.16 36.56 -3.89
CA GLU A 23 20.34 36.69 -5.33
C GLU A 23 21.58 35.91 -5.80
N VAL A 24 22.71 36.02 -5.10
CA VAL A 24 23.91 35.21 -5.36
C VAL A 24 23.60 33.72 -5.28
N GLN A 25 22.82 33.28 -4.28
CA GLN A 25 22.38 31.90 -4.16
C GLN A 25 21.47 31.46 -5.31
N ARG A 26 20.53 32.31 -5.75
CA ARG A 26 19.64 32.03 -6.90
C ARG A 26 20.45 31.85 -8.19
N GLN A 27 21.41 32.74 -8.43
CA GLN A 27 22.28 32.67 -9.60
C GLN A 27 23.15 31.42 -9.58
N ARG A 28 23.73 31.08 -8.43
CA ARG A 28 24.48 29.84 -8.28
C ARG A 28 23.61 28.61 -8.50
N TYR A 29 22.39 28.60 -7.97
CA TYR A 29 21.45 27.50 -8.18
C TYR A 29 21.06 27.32 -9.66
N ALA A 30 20.96 28.41 -10.42
CA ALA A 30 20.65 28.38 -11.85
C ALA A 30 21.83 27.91 -12.70
N ASN A 31 23.04 28.35 -12.36
CA ASN A 31 24.23 28.21 -13.22
C ASN A 31 25.16 27.04 -12.84
N ASP A 32 25.02 26.45 -11.65
CA ASP A 32 25.87 25.35 -11.14
C ASP A 32 25.01 24.09 -10.90
N PRO A 33 24.98 23.15 -11.87
CA PRO A 33 24.20 21.93 -11.77
C PRO A 33 24.59 21.02 -10.59
N GLU A 34 25.88 20.96 -10.24
CA GLU A 34 26.38 20.14 -9.12
C GLU A 34 25.93 20.71 -7.78
N TYR A 35 26.04 22.04 -7.61
CA TYR A 35 25.54 22.72 -6.41
C TYR A 35 24.02 22.54 -6.24
N ARG A 36 23.27 22.65 -7.35
CA ARG A 36 21.82 22.40 -7.38
C ARG A 36 21.49 20.96 -6.99
N GLU A 37 22.17 19.97 -7.57
CA GLU A 37 21.91 18.57 -7.28
C GLU A 37 22.21 18.23 -5.81
N ARG A 38 23.32 18.75 -5.26
CA ARG A 38 23.68 18.57 -3.84
C ARG A 38 22.61 19.12 -2.90
N LEU A 39 22.09 20.31 -3.17
CA LEU A 39 21.00 20.90 -2.39
C LEU A 39 19.70 20.09 -2.49
N LEU A 40 19.34 19.65 -3.70
CA LEU A 40 18.18 18.80 -3.90
C LEU A 40 18.35 17.43 -3.22
N ALA A 41 19.54 16.85 -3.25
CA ALA A 41 19.85 15.59 -2.57
C ALA A 41 19.72 15.72 -1.05
N ALA A 42 20.26 16.80 -0.47
CA ALA A 42 20.09 17.11 0.96
C ALA A 42 18.61 17.31 1.32
N SER A 43 17.85 18.04 0.49
CA SER A 43 16.41 18.24 0.67
C SER A 43 15.63 16.92 0.59
N ARG A 44 15.95 16.05 -0.39
CA ARG A 44 15.37 14.71 -0.52
C ARG A 44 15.67 13.86 0.71
N LYS A 45 16.91 13.86 1.20
CA LYS A 45 17.33 13.14 2.42
C LYS A 45 16.54 13.61 3.64
N HIS A 46 16.50 14.93 3.89
CA HIS A 46 15.76 15.50 5.03
C HIS A 46 14.26 15.20 4.95
N ARG A 47 13.66 15.30 3.76
CA ARG A 47 12.25 14.92 3.55
C ARG A 47 12.02 13.44 3.84
N ASN A 48 12.93 12.57 3.41
CA ASN A 48 12.84 11.13 3.67
C ASN A 48 13.01 10.80 5.15
N GLU A 49 13.97 11.40 5.85
CA GLU A 49 14.17 11.24 7.30
C GLU A 49 12.96 11.75 8.09
N PHE A 50 12.47 12.96 7.81
CA PHE A 50 11.29 13.49 8.48
C PHE A 50 10.05 12.62 8.22
N ASN A 51 9.89 12.13 7.00
CA ASN A 51 8.82 11.18 6.67
C ASN A 51 8.97 9.86 7.42
N LEU A 52 10.20 9.37 7.60
CA LEU A 52 10.51 8.14 8.31
C LEU A 52 10.25 8.30 9.82
N GLU A 53 10.71 9.37 10.44
CA GLU A 53 10.42 9.71 11.84
C GLU A 53 8.92 9.85 12.09
N ARG A 54 8.23 10.58 11.19
CA ARG A 54 6.77 10.71 11.24
C ARG A 54 6.09 9.35 11.11
N TYR A 55 6.57 8.51 10.19
CA TYR A 55 6.06 7.15 10.00
C TYR A 55 6.22 6.31 11.28
N HIS A 56 7.42 6.30 11.89
CA HIS A 56 7.69 5.57 13.14
C HIS A 56 6.81 6.08 14.28
N ARG A 57 6.68 7.40 14.45
CA ARG A 57 5.82 8.00 15.47
C ARG A 57 4.35 7.56 15.34
N ILE A 58 3.82 7.55 14.11
CA ILE A 58 2.46 7.10 13.83
C ILE A 58 2.33 5.59 14.11
N LYS A 59 3.31 4.79 13.70
CA LYS A 59 3.35 3.34 13.93
C LYS A 59 3.34 3.03 15.44
N ASP A 60 4.17 3.71 16.23
CA ASP A 60 4.27 3.50 17.68
C ASP A 60 3.02 4.00 18.42
N SER A 61 2.43 5.11 17.98
CA SER A 61 1.15 5.59 18.50
C SER A 61 0.03 4.56 18.26
N ARG A 62 -0.04 3.98 17.04
CA ARG A 62 -1.01 2.93 16.72
C ARG A 62 -0.78 1.67 17.56
N LYS A 63 0.48 1.26 17.75
CA LYS A 63 0.84 0.10 18.58
C LYS A 63 0.38 0.29 20.03
N ARG A 64 0.68 1.45 20.64
CA ARG A 64 0.24 1.78 22.01
C ARG A 64 -1.28 1.81 22.14
N ARG A 65 -1.96 2.43 21.18
CA ARG A 65 -3.43 2.45 21.16
C ARG A 65 -4.03 1.05 21.08
N TRP A 66 -3.44 0.17 20.27
CA TRP A 66 -3.88 -1.23 20.19
C TRP A 66 -3.70 -1.97 21.51
N GLN A 67 -2.54 -1.82 22.17
CA GLN A 67 -2.28 -2.41 23.49
C GLN A 67 -3.37 -2.03 24.50
N GLN A 68 -3.68 -0.74 24.60
CA GLN A 68 -4.73 -0.22 25.49
C GLN A 68 -6.15 -0.73 25.15
N ILE A 69 -6.43 -1.03 23.88
CA ILE A 69 -7.71 -1.61 23.46
C ILE A 69 -7.75 -3.10 23.79
N SER A 70 -6.64 -3.82 23.61
CA SER A 70 -6.57 -5.27 23.82
C SER A 70 -6.54 -5.69 25.29
N GLU A 71 -6.05 -4.83 26.18
CA GLU A 71 -5.97 -5.09 27.63
C GLU A 71 -7.35 -5.05 28.33
N ASP A 72 -8.29 -4.27 27.80
CA ASP A 72 -9.64 -4.13 28.34
C ASP A 72 -10.64 -4.94 27.47
N PRO A 73 -11.21 -6.04 27.98
CA PRO A 73 -12.16 -6.87 27.24
C PRO A 73 -13.36 -6.11 26.66
N LYS A 74 -13.88 -5.11 27.39
CA LYS A 74 -15.05 -4.34 26.97
C LYS A 74 -14.70 -3.41 25.81
N ARG A 75 -13.53 -2.76 25.87
CA ARG A 75 -13.02 -1.95 24.75
C ARG A 75 -12.70 -2.80 23.53
N LEU A 76 -12.15 -3.99 23.73
CA LEU A 76 -11.87 -4.94 22.67
C LEU A 76 -13.16 -5.39 21.96
N GLU A 77 -14.20 -5.71 22.72
CA GLU A 77 -15.52 -6.06 22.18
C GLU A 77 -16.14 -4.90 21.38
N GLU A 78 -16.12 -3.68 21.94
CA GLU A 78 -16.64 -2.49 21.26
C GLU A 78 -15.87 -2.18 19.96
N TYR A 79 -14.55 -2.37 19.98
CA TYR A 79 -13.70 -2.24 18.80
C TYR A 79 -14.14 -3.22 17.69
N TYR A 80 -14.30 -4.51 18.01
CA TYR A 80 -14.73 -5.51 17.04
C TYR A 80 -16.15 -5.25 16.55
N LYS A 81 -17.06 -4.78 17.40
CA LYS A 81 -18.43 -4.39 17.01
C LYS A 81 -18.39 -3.28 15.95
N ARG A 82 -17.61 -2.22 16.18
CA ARG A 82 -17.43 -1.11 15.20
C ARG A 82 -16.77 -1.59 13.92
N TYR A 83 -15.71 -2.40 14.03
CA TYR A 83 -15.01 -2.96 12.89
C TYR A 83 -15.94 -3.81 12.02
N ASN A 84 -16.71 -4.72 12.64
CA ASN A 84 -17.65 -5.59 11.94
C ASN A 84 -18.77 -4.79 11.25
N ALA A 85 -19.31 -3.75 11.92
CA ALA A 85 -20.31 -2.88 11.32
C ALA A 85 -19.76 -2.13 10.09
N TYR A 86 -18.53 -1.61 10.17
CA TYR A 86 -17.85 -0.97 9.03
C TYR A 86 -17.63 -1.95 7.87
N GLN A 87 -17.16 -3.17 8.15
CA GLN A 87 -16.96 -4.21 7.13
C GLN A 87 -18.29 -4.64 6.50
N ALA A 88 -19.37 -4.76 7.29
CA ALA A 88 -20.70 -5.08 6.78
C ALA A 88 -21.21 -3.99 5.85
N LYS A 89 -21.07 -2.71 6.24
CA LYS A 89 -21.44 -1.55 5.42
C LYS A 89 -20.68 -1.55 4.09
N ARG A 90 -19.36 -1.73 4.11
CA ARG A 90 -18.54 -1.81 2.89
C ARG A 90 -18.93 -2.95 1.95
N LYS A 91 -19.29 -4.12 2.48
CA LYS A 91 -19.75 -5.25 1.66
C LYS A 91 -21.07 -4.97 0.94
N ILE A 92 -21.91 -4.10 1.49
CA ILE A 92 -23.17 -3.65 0.89
C ILE A 92 -22.89 -2.56 -0.16
N GLU A 93 -22.09 -1.56 0.20
CA GLU A 93 -21.84 -0.37 -0.62
C GLU A 93 -20.86 -0.63 -1.79
N GLU A 94 -19.93 -1.57 -1.64
CA GLU A 94 -18.89 -1.86 -2.63
C GLU A 94 -19.06 -3.29 -3.20
N PRO A 95 -19.88 -3.49 -4.25
CA PRO A 95 -20.05 -4.81 -4.88
C PRO A 95 -18.72 -5.46 -5.31
N ARG A 96 -17.76 -4.66 -5.76
CA ARG A 96 -16.41 -5.12 -6.13
C ARG A 96 -15.63 -5.66 -4.93
N PHE A 97 -15.75 -5.02 -3.77
CA PHE A 97 -15.10 -5.48 -2.54
C PHE A 97 -15.68 -6.83 -2.09
N ARG A 98 -17.01 -6.97 -2.16
CA ARG A 98 -17.70 -8.23 -1.85
C ARG A 98 -17.28 -9.36 -2.79
N LEU A 99 -17.16 -9.08 -4.09
CA LEU A 99 -16.72 -10.06 -5.08
C LEU A 99 -15.26 -10.49 -4.82
N SER A 100 -14.38 -9.52 -4.57
CA SER A 100 -12.98 -9.80 -4.22
C SER A 100 -12.84 -10.63 -2.93
N ASP A 101 -13.60 -10.32 -1.87
CA ASP A 101 -13.59 -11.10 -0.61
C ASP A 101 -14.07 -12.54 -0.83
N ARG A 102 -15.13 -12.72 -1.63
CA ARG A 102 -15.64 -14.05 -2.00
C ARG A 102 -14.62 -14.85 -2.80
N LEU A 103 -14.03 -14.23 -3.84
CA LEU A 103 -13.00 -14.85 -4.66
C LEU A 103 -11.81 -15.28 -3.78
N HIS A 104 -11.36 -14.42 -2.86
CA HIS A 104 -10.27 -14.74 -1.95
C HIS A 104 -10.56 -16.00 -1.12
N LYS A 105 -11.71 -16.04 -0.46
CA LYS A 105 -12.12 -17.17 0.40
C LYS A 105 -12.27 -18.47 -0.37
N TRP A 106 -12.92 -18.41 -1.54
CA TRP A 106 -13.07 -19.58 -2.38
C TRP A 106 -11.71 -20.09 -2.87
N THR A 107 -10.86 -19.19 -3.36
CA THR A 107 -9.50 -19.52 -3.81
C THR A 107 -8.72 -20.20 -2.68
N LEU A 108 -8.74 -19.66 -1.47
CA LEU A 108 -8.11 -20.29 -0.30
C LEU A 108 -8.67 -21.68 0.01
N GLY A 109 -9.97 -21.90 -0.16
CA GLY A 109 -10.60 -23.21 0.02
C GLY A 109 -10.19 -24.26 -1.03
N LEU A 110 -9.63 -23.82 -2.17
CA LEU A 110 -9.07 -24.68 -3.22
C LEU A 110 -7.59 -24.97 -3.03
N LYS A 111 -6.91 -24.35 -2.05
CA LYS A 111 -5.47 -24.52 -1.82
C LYS A 111 -5.07 -26.00 -1.73
N ASP A 112 -5.91 -26.79 -1.06
CA ASP A 112 -5.69 -28.22 -0.82
C ASP A 112 -6.48 -29.12 -1.80
N ARG A 113 -7.24 -28.52 -2.72
CA ARG A 113 -8.13 -29.22 -3.67
C ARG A 113 -8.13 -28.48 -5.02
N LYS A 114 -7.01 -28.60 -5.74
CA LYS A 114 -6.85 -28.00 -7.08
C LYS A 114 -7.61 -28.76 -8.15
N ASP A 115 -7.97 -30.01 -7.87
CA ASP A 115 -8.57 -30.92 -8.84
C ASP A 115 -10.02 -30.50 -9.16
N GLY A 116 -10.31 -30.32 -10.45
CA GLY A 116 -11.66 -30.04 -10.94
C GLY A 116 -11.98 -28.58 -11.28
N VAL A 117 -11.09 -27.62 -11.02
CA VAL A 117 -11.31 -26.21 -11.39
C VAL A 117 -10.52 -25.85 -12.66
N GLN A 118 -11.25 -25.67 -13.77
CA GLN A 118 -10.69 -25.17 -15.02
C GLN A 118 -10.73 -23.63 -15.04
N TRP A 119 -9.54 -23.02 -15.01
CA TRP A 119 -9.36 -21.57 -15.11
C TRP A 119 -9.24 -21.15 -16.58
N ARG A 120 -9.86 -20.03 -16.99
CA ARG A 120 -9.78 -19.59 -18.39
C ARG A 120 -8.53 -18.79 -18.72
N SER A 121 -8.17 -17.83 -17.88
CA SER A 121 -7.08 -16.89 -18.18
C SER A 121 -5.96 -16.88 -17.14
N HIS A 122 -6.26 -17.15 -15.87
CA HIS A 122 -5.25 -17.19 -14.81
C HIS A 122 -5.52 -18.31 -13.82
N GLU A 123 -4.45 -19.02 -13.45
CA GLU A 123 -4.49 -20.02 -12.37
C GLU A 123 -3.92 -19.47 -11.06
N PRO A 124 -4.50 -19.81 -9.89
CA PRO A 124 -3.96 -19.42 -8.61
C PRO A 124 -2.78 -20.33 -8.22
N ILE A 125 -1.66 -19.71 -7.88
CA ILE A 125 -0.48 -20.36 -7.33
C ILE A 125 -0.33 -19.99 -5.86
N PHE A 126 -0.27 -21.02 -5.02
CA PHE A 126 -0.07 -20.89 -3.59
C PHE A 126 1.36 -21.23 -3.22
N TYR A 127 1.99 -20.33 -2.49
CA TYR A 127 3.32 -20.50 -1.94
C TYR A 127 3.26 -20.63 -0.41
N THR A 128 4.19 -21.40 0.15
CA THR A 128 4.38 -21.52 1.60
C THR A 128 4.90 -20.20 2.17
N GLU A 129 5.92 -19.64 1.51
CA GLU A 129 6.50 -18.35 1.79
C GLU A 129 6.03 -17.27 0.81
N LYS A 130 6.38 -16.01 1.10
CA LYS A 130 6.04 -14.90 0.21
C LYS A 130 6.99 -14.89 -0.97
N GLU A 131 6.47 -15.23 -2.15
CA GLU A 131 7.25 -15.15 -3.38
C GLU A 131 7.15 -13.75 -4.00
N PRO A 132 8.28 -13.13 -4.37
CA PRO A 132 8.33 -11.85 -5.04
C PRO A 132 8.14 -12.04 -6.56
N HIS A 133 6.91 -11.84 -7.02
CA HIS A 133 6.62 -11.63 -8.45
C HIS A 133 6.32 -10.16 -8.72
N ASP A 134 6.55 -9.73 -9.96
CA ASP A 134 6.08 -8.44 -10.44
C ASP A 134 4.66 -8.57 -10.97
N CYS A 135 3.74 -7.78 -10.40
CA CYS A 135 2.37 -7.79 -10.86
C CYS A 135 2.28 -6.98 -12.17
N GLN A 136 1.77 -7.59 -13.23
CA GLN A 136 1.62 -6.97 -14.56
C GLN A 136 0.79 -5.67 -14.55
N TYR A 137 0.00 -5.46 -13.51
CA TYR A 137 -0.88 -4.29 -13.36
C TYR A 137 -0.45 -3.32 -12.25
N CYS A 138 0.48 -3.69 -11.37
CA CYS A 138 0.86 -2.82 -10.26
C CYS A 138 2.25 -3.12 -9.70
N SER A 139 2.90 -2.10 -9.14
CA SER A 139 4.23 -2.21 -8.52
C SER A 139 4.20 -2.16 -6.99
N THR A 140 3.04 -2.44 -6.39
CA THR A 140 2.81 -2.20 -4.95
C THR A 140 3.18 -3.38 -4.05
N ARG A 141 3.47 -4.56 -4.60
CA ARG A 141 3.74 -5.80 -3.85
C ARG A 141 5.23 -6.11 -3.68
N LYS A 142 6.00 -5.12 -3.24
CA LYS A 142 7.48 -5.20 -3.07
C LYS A 142 8.01 -6.23 -2.06
N GLY A 143 7.14 -6.91 -1.32
CA GLY A 143 7.50 -7.96 -0.35
C GLY A 143 6.93 -9.34 -0.68
N GLY A 144 6.47 -9.52 -1.91
CA GLY A 144 5.86 -10.76 -2.38
C GLY A 144 4.48 -11.06 -1.80
N ALA A 145 3.90 -12.16 -2.27
CA ALA A 145 2.62 -12.67 -1.80
C ALA A 145 2.62 -14.21 -1.78
N LYS A 146 1.81 -14.78 -0.88
CA LYS A 146 1.61 -16.24 -0.82
C LYS A 146 0.59 -16.74 -1.84
N LEU A 147 -0.14 -15.83 -2.49
CA LEU A 147 -1.10 -16.11 -3.54
C LEU A 147 -0.84 -15.19 -4.72
N TRP A 148 -0.55 -15.81 -5.86
CA TRP A 148 -0.35 -15.16 -7.15
C TRP A 148 -1.26 -15.77 -8.20
N TRP A 149 -1.62 -14.98 -9.21
CA TRP A 149 -2.38 -15.44 -10.37
C TRP A 149 -1.46 -15.46 -11.58
N LYS A 150 -1.14 -16.66 -12.06
CA LYS A 150 -0.29 -16.83 -13.24
C LYS A 150 -1.17 -16.83 -14.48
N SER A 151 -0.85 -15.99 -15.45
CA SER A 151 -1.55 -15.96 -16.73
C SER A 151 -1.29 -17.24 -17.53
N LEU A 152 -2.34 -17.78 -18.14
CA LEU A 152 -2.31 -18.91 -19.05
C LEU A 152 -2.03 -18.50 -20.50
N GLN A 153 -2.18 -17.21 -20.84
CA GLN A 153 -2.06 -16.69 -22.20
C GLN A 153 -0.64 -16.23 -22.56
N HIS A 154 0.18 -15.88 -21.56
CA HIS A 154 1.55 -15.42 -21.79
C HIS A 154 2.55 -16.58 -21.72
N GLN A 155 3.31 -16.77 -22.80
CA GLN A 155 4.45 -17.69 -22.84
C GLN A 155 5.77 -16.90 -22.80
N ASP A 156 6.53 -17.21 -21.75
CA ASP A 156 7.89 -16.85 -21.36
C ASP A 156 8.38 -15.37 -21.48
N PRO A 157 8.64 -14.66 -20.36
CA PRO A 157 8.37 -15.07 -18.97
C PRO A 157 6.87 -15.04 -18.65
N PRO A 158 6.40 -15.90 -17.73
CA PRO A 158 5.00 -15.92 -17.32
C PRO A 158 4.59 -14.60 -16.65
N ALA A 159 3.45 -14.05 -17.06
CA ALA A 159 2.89 -12.86 -16.45
C ALA A 159 2.14 -13.21 -15.16
N TYR A 160 2.43 -12.45 -14.09
CA TYR A 160 1.78 -12.63 -12.79
C TYR A 160 0.88 -11.45 -12.43
N SER A 161 -0.20 -11.73 -11.72
CA SER A 161 -1.08 -10.71 -11.13
C SER A 161 -1.21 -10.93 -9.63
N CYS A 162 -1.14 -9.85 -8.86
CA CYS A 162 -1.52 -9.92 -7.46
C CYS A 162 -3.03 -10.15 -7.33
N HIS A 163 -3.45 -10.74 -6.21
CA HIS A 163 -4.87 -11.06 -5.99
C HIS A 163 -5.82 -9.87 -6.13
N ALA A 164 -5.41 -8.68 -5.68
CA ALA A 164 -6.23 -7.48 -5.79
C ALA A 164 -6.42 -7.04 -7.26
N CYS A 165 -5.36 -7.06 -8.07
CA CYS A 165 -5.43 -6.64 -9.47
C CYS A 165 -6.21 -7.65 -10.33
N PHE A 166 -6.09 -8.93 -10.01
CA PHE A 166 -6.90 -9.97 -10.62
C PHE A 166 -8.38 -9.83 -10.23
N ALA A 167 -8.68 -9.75 -8.93
CA ALA A 167 -10.05 -9.62 -8.44
C ALA A 167 -10.77 -8.36 -8.93
N ALA A 168 -10.03 -7.27 -9.22
CA ALA A 168 -10.61 -6.05 -9.79
C ALA A 168 -11.04 -6.23 -11.26
N ARG A 169 -10.46 -7.20 -11.98
CA ARG A 169 -10.73 -7.52 -13.40
C ARG A 169 -11.63 -8.74 -13.56
N TRP A 170 -11.84 -9.49 -12.48
CA TRP A 170 -12.80 -10.59 -12.37
C TRP A 170 -14.24 -10.07 -12.58
N PRO A 171 -14.98 -10.51 -13.62
CA PRO A 171 -15.54 -11.87 -13.70
C PRO A 171 -15.47 -12.59 -15.08
N GLU A 172 -14.70 -12.12 -16.06
CA GLU A 172 -14.68 -12.69 -17.43
C GLU A 172 -13.96 -14.06 -17.55
N ASP A 173 -13.31 -14.49 -16.48
CA ASP A 173 -12.25 -15.51 -16.49
C ASP A 173 -12.65 -16.89 -15.92
N LEU A 174 -13.93 -17.10 -15.58
CA LEU A 174 -14.47 -18.41 -15.17
C LEU A 174 -15.16 -19.14 -16.31
N SER A 175 -15.13 -20.47 -16.30
CA SER A 175 -16.11 -21.25 -17.07
C SER A 175 -17.54 -20.85 -16.65
N SER A 176 -18.48 -20.83 -17.60
CA SER A 176 -19.88 -20.43 -17.37
C SER A 176 -20.55 -21.22 -16.23
N SER A 177 -20.12 -22.46 -16.01
CA SER A 177 -20.59 -23.33 -14.93
C SER A 177 -20.17 -22.83 -13.53
N LEU A 178 -18.91 -22.42 -13.35
CA LEU A 178 -18.39 -21.89 -12.08
C LEU A 178 -18.88 -20.47 -11.80
N GLU A 179 -19.07 -19.67 -12.86
CA GLU A 179 -19.62 -18.32 -12.75
C GLU A 179 -21.04 -18.32 -12.15
N SER A 180 -21.86 -19.30 -12.54
CA SER A 180 -23.21 -19.51 -11.99
C SER A 180 -23.18 -19.87 -10.49
N GLN A 181 -22.27 -20.77 -10.07
CA GLN A 181 -22.12 -21.16 -8.66
C GLN A 181 -21.68 -19.99 -7.77
N PHE A 182 -20.88 -19.07 -8.31
CA PHE A 182 -20.42 -17.88 -7.61
C PHE A 182 -21.45 -16.74 -7.53
N ARG A 183 -22.25 -16.57 -8.58
CA ARG A 183 -23.27 -15.51 -8.68
C ARG A 183 -24.52 -15.87 -7.88
N ASN A 184 -24.94 -17.13 -7.90
CA ASN A 184 -26.23 -17.57 -7.34
C ASN A 184 -26.16 -18.14 -5.92
N GLY A 185 -24.96 -18.25 -5.32
CA GLY A 185 -24.79 -18.72 -3.95
C GLY A 185 -23.37 -18.47 -3.43
N SER A 186 -23.13 -18.72 -2.14
CA SER A 186 -21.77 -19.08 -1.73
C SER A 186 -21.44 -20.36 -2.50
N PRO A 187 -20.29 -20.48 -3.19
CA PRO A 187 -19.94 -21.76 -3.81
C PRO A 187 -20.02 -22.80 -2.72
N SER A 188 -20.97 -23.72 -2.85
CA SER A 188 -21.04 -24.90 -1.98
C SER A 188 -19.66 -25.50 -2.07
N ARG A 189 -19.08 -25.75 -0.88
CA ARG A 189 -17.83 -26.50 -0.78
C ARG A 189 -18.08 -27.77 -1.61
N PRO A 190 -17.33 -28.04 -2.70
CA PRO A 190 -17.61 -29.22 -3.49
C PRO A 190 -17.53 -30.41 -2.54
N GLU A 191 -18.68 -31.08 -2.40
CA GLU A 191 -18.86 -32.26 -1.60
C GLU A 191 -18.16 -33.41 -2.35
N ASN A 192 -17.31 -34.12 -1.63
CA ASN A 192 -17.01 -35.52 -1.91
C ASN A 192 -17.76 -36.33 -0.86
#